data_AF-A0A538FA32-F1
#
_entry.id   AF-A0A538FA32-F1
#
_cell.length_a   1.000
_cell.length_b   1.000
_cell.length_c   1.000
_cell.angle_alpha   90.00
_cell.angle_beta   90.00
_cell.angle_gamma   90.00
#
_symmetry.space_group_name_H-M   'P 1'
#
loop_
_entity.id
_entity.type
_entity.pdbx_description
1 polymer ?
#
loop_
_entity_poly.entity_id
_entity_poly.type
_entity_poly.pdbx_seq_one_letter_code
_entity_poly.pdbx_strand_id
1 'polypeptide(L)'
;MTARVAAPRARKSFSRLKHVLDLPNLIDIQKASFAWFLEEGLRETIDDISPIEDYTGTLAVEFGDYKFGEPPISIQECREKDLTYQAPL
;
A
#
# COMPACT_ATOMS: atom_id res chain seq x y z
N MET A 1 -7.01 14.04 -16.65
CA MET A 1 -6.57 13.69 -18.02
C MET A 1 -7.36 12.46 -18.43
N THR A 2 -8.30 12.62 -19.37
CA THR A 2 -9.17 11.55 -19.89
C THR A 2 -8.33 10.43 -20.49
N ALA A 3 -8.14 9.32 -19.77
CA ALA A 3 -7.60 8.09 -20.37
C ALA A 3 -8.73 7.40 -21.14
N ARG A 4 -8.99 7.88 -22.36
CA ARG A 4 -9.91 7.20 -23.28
C ARG A 4 -9.21 5.93 -23.77
N VAL A 5 -9.50 4.80 -23.13
CA VAL A 5 -8.94 3.51 -23.53
C VAL A 5 -9.37 3.23 -24.97
N ALA A 6 -8.38 3.12 -25.86
CA ALA A 6 -8.62 2.76 -27.25
C ALA A 6 -9.05 1.29 -27.30
N ALA A 7 -10.35 1.06 -27.45
CA ALA A 7 -10.87 -0.28 -27.64
C ALA A 7 -10.66 -0.72 -29.09
N PRO A 8 -10.32 -2.00 -29.35
CA PRO A 8 -10.14 -2.51 -30.71
C PRO A 8 -11.43 -2.49 -31.55
N ARG A 9 -12.60 -2.20 -30.94
CA ARG A 9 -13.88 -2.04 -31.63
C ARG A 9 -14.52 -0.72 -31.25
N ALA A 10 -15.05 0.00 -32.24
CA ALA A 10 -15.75 1.25 -32.02
C ALA A 10 -17.07 1.01 -31.27
N ARG A 11 -17.20 1.59 -30.06
CA ARG A 11 -18.43 1.55 -29.26
C ARG A 11 -19.30 2.76 -29.58
N LYS A 12 -20.51 2.55 -30.10
CA LYS A 12 -21.50 3.63 -30.26
C LYS A 12 -22.13 3.94 -28.90
N SER A 13 -22.20 5.22 -28.54
CA SER A 13 -22.86 5.70 -27.32
C SER A 13 -24.05 6.59 -27.70
N PHE A 14 -25.17 6.46 -26.98
CA PHE A 14 -26.37 7.29 -27.15
C PHE A 14 -26.56 8.27 -25.97
N SER A 15 -25.57 8.40 -25.09
CA SER A 15 -25.59 9.31 -23.95
C SER A 15 -25.78 10.76 -24.41
N ARG A 16 -26.82 11.42 -23.89
CA ARG A 16 -27.14 12.83 -24.19
C ARG A 16 -26.43 13.81 -23.25
N LEU A 17 -26.09 13.36 -22.05
CA LEU A 17 -25.39 14.15 -21.04
C LEU A 17 -23.88 14.07 -21.25
N LYS A 18 -23.19 15.20 -21.04
CA LYS A 18 -21.74 15.26 -21.07
C LYS A 18 -21.18 14.66 -19.78
N HIS A 19 -20.19 13.80 -19.91
CA HIS A 19 -19.43 13.27 -18.77
C HIS A 19 -18.50 14.37 -18.25
N VAL A 20 -18.70 14.80 -17.00
CA VAL A 20 -18.02 15.97 -16.41
C VAL A 20 -16.77 15.62 -15.59
N LEU A 21 -16.66 14.37 -15.14
CA LEU A 21 -15.55 13.86 -14.35
C LEU A 21 -15.00 12.59 -14.97
N ASP A 22 -13.71 12.35 -14.93
CA ASP A 22 -13.15 11.10 -15.44
C ASP A 22 -13.44 9.94 -14.48
N LEU A 23 -13.46 8.70 -15.01
CA LEU A 23 -13.52 7.53 -14.14
C LEU A 23 -12.21 7.45 -13.33
N PRO A 24 -12.28 7.42 -11.99
CA PRO A 24 -11.08 7.31 -11.18
C PRO A 24 -10.48 5.91 -11.32
N ASN A 25 -9.24 5.77 -10.86
CA ASN A 25 -8.61 4.47 -10.74
C ASN A 25 -9.36 3.65 -9.67
N LEU A 26 -10.01 2.56 -10.08
CA LEU A 26 -10.89 1.79 -9.19
C LEU A 26 -10.13 0.99 -8.11
N ILE A 27 -8.82 0.78 -8.29
CA ILE A 27 -7.98 0.09 -7.30
C ILE A 27 -7.14 1.08 -6.47
N ASP A 28 -7.40 2.38 -6.62
CA ASP A 28 -6.61 3.42 -5.97
C ASP A 28 -6.70 3.34 -4.46
N ILE A 29 -7.90 3.11 -3.93
CA ILE A 29 -8.13 2.96 -2.48
C ILE A 29 -7.26 1.85 -1.90
N GLN A 30 -7.12 0.73 -2.60
CA GLN A 30 -6.31 -0.41 -2.14
C GLN A 30 -4.82 -0.06 -2.12
N LYS A 31 -4.34 0.65 -3.16
CA LYS A 31 -2.94 1.09 -3.24
C LYS A 31 -2.61 2.17 -2.21
N ALA A 32 -3.48 3.17 -2.09
CA ALA A 32 -3.32 4.30 -1.19
C ALA A 32 -3.35 3.86 0.28
N SER A 33 -4.29 2.97 0.64
CA SER A 33 -4.38 2.42 2.00
C SER A 33 -3.12 1.67 2.39
N PHE A 34 -2.58 0.83 1.50
CA PHE A 34 -1.36 0.09 1.80
C PHE A 34 -0.12 0.98 1.82
N ALA A 35 -0.02 1.98 0.93
CA ALA A 35 1.08 2.96 0.95
C ALA A 35 1.09 3.75 2.27
N TRP A 36 -0.07 4.23 2.71
CA TRP A 36 -0.23 4.91 4.00
C TRP A 36 0.23 4.03 5.17
N PHE A 37 -0.15 2.75 5.18
CA PHE A 37 0.30 1.82 6.23
C PHE A 37 1.83 1.69 6.31
N LEU A 38 2.52 1.61 5.16
CA LEU A 38 3.98 1.47 5.11
C LEU A 38 4.71 2.76 5.53
N GLU A 39 4.17 3.92 5.15
CA GLU A 39 4.79 5.23 5.34
C GLU A 39 4.51 5.84 6.72
N GLU A 40 3.26 5.74 7.20
CA GLU A 40 2.79 6.41 8.42
C GLU A 40 2.26 5.42 9.46
N GLY A 41 1.35 4.51 9.06
CA GLY A 41 0.61 3.69 10.02
C GLY A 41 1.48 2.79 10.91
N LEU A 42 2.58 2.25 10.37
CA LEU A 42 3.50 1.44 11.17
C LEU A 42 4.31 2.29 12.16
N ARG A 43 4.72 3.50 11.77
CA ARG A 43 5.42 4.43 12.66
C ARG A 43 4.51 4.89 13.81
N GLU A 44 3.27 5.26 13.51
CA GLU A 44 2.27 5.62 14.52
C GLU A 44 2.11 4.50 15.55
N THR A 45 1.99 3.25 15.10
CA THR A 45 1.85 2.10 15.99
C THR A 45 3.09 1.85 16.87
N ILE A 46 4.29 2.08 16.33
CA ILE A 46 5.55 1.95 17.07
C ILE A 46 5.69 3.06 18.10
N ASP A 47 5.35 4.29 17.74
CA ASP A 47 5.43 5.45 18.62
C ASP A 47 4.43 5.32 19.79
N ASP A 48 3.24 4.75 19.53
CA ASP A 48 2.22 4.50 20.56
C ASP A 48 2.69 3.53 21.67
N ILE A 49 3.60 2.60 21.35
CA ILE A 49 4.13 1.62 22.32
C ILE A 49 5.48 2.01 22.92
N SER A 50 6.11 3.07 22.43
CA SER A 50 7.47 3.49 22.81
C SER A 50 7.44 4.73 23.71
N PRO A 51 8.32 4.83 24.72
CA PRO A 51 9.28 3.82 25.19
C PRO A 51 8.62 2.68 25.97
N ILE A 52 9.24 1.50 25.93
CA ILE A 52 8.88 0.37 26.79
C ILE A 52 9.74 0.44 28.05
N GLU A 53 9.13 0.74 29.19
CA GLU A 53 9.82 0.90 30.48
C GLU A 53 9.70 -0.37 31.35
N ASP A 54 10.72 -0.61 32.18
CA ASP A 54 10.67 -1.64 33.21
C ASP A 54 9.84 -1.18 34.43
N TYR A 55 9.37 -2.13 35.24
CA TYR A 55 8.52 -1.81 36.40
C TYR A 55 9.24 -0.98 37.48
N THR A 56 10.57 -0.89 37.45
CA THR A 56 11.36 -0.08 38.39
C THR A 56 11.64 1.34 37.89
N GLY A 57 11.36 1.64 36.62
CA GLY A 57 11.65 2.92 35.98
C GLY A 57 13.15 3.20 35.78
N THR A 58 13.99 2.16 35.78
CA THR A 58 15.46 2.28 35.63
C THR A 58 15.90 2.02 34.19
N LEU A 59 15.13 1.23 33.44
CA LEU A 59 15.47 0.81 32.08
C LEU A 59 14.32 1.13 31.12
N ALA A 60 14.66 1.65 29.94
CA ALA A 60 13.73 1.91 28.87
C ALA A 60 14.30 1.40 27.53
N VAL A 61 13.42 0.89 26.67
CA VAL A 61 13.72 0.54 25.27
C VAL A 61 12.97 1.50 24.36
N GLU A 62 13.73 2.22 23.54
CA GLU A 62 13.21 3.12 22.52
C GLU A 62 13.35 2.49 21.14
N PHE A 63 12.31 2.60 20.32
CA PHE A 63 12.38 2.19 18.92
C PHE A 63 12.96 3.33 18.08
N GLY A 64 13.99 3.03 17.30
CA GLY A 64 14.56 3.94 16.32
C GLY A 64 13.85 3.85 14.96
N ASP A 65 14.56 4.25 13.90
CA ASP A 65 14.05 4.14 12.54
C ASP A 65 14.02 2.69 12.04
N TYR A 66 12.99 2.36 11.26
CA TYR A 66 12.83 1.07 10.58
C TYR A 66 12.94 1.24 9.07
N LYS A 67 13.22 0.16 8.36
CA LYS A 67 13.26 0.15 6.89
C LYS A 67 12.83 -1.20 6.35
N PHE A 68 11.98 -1.20 5.34
CA PHE A 68 11.69 -2.44 4.62
C PHE A 68 12.87 -2.80 3.71
N GLY A 69 13.33 -4.04 3.80
CA GLY A 69 14.29 -4.61 2.86
C GLY A 69 13.61 -5.04 1.56
N GLU A 70 14.40 -5.58 0.64
CA GLU A 70 13.85 -6.09 -0.62
C GLU A 70 13.21 -7.48 -0.40
N PRO A 71 12.09 -7.75 -1.09
CA PRO A 71 11.51 -9.09 -1.12
C PRO A 71 12.52 -10.11 -1.66
N PRO A 72 12.82 -11.20 -0.93
CA PRO A 72 13.85 -12.15 -1.33
C PRO A 72 13.44 -13.01 -2.53
N ILE A 73 12.14 -13.08 -2.82
CA ILE A 73 11.56 -13.94 -3.85
C ILE A 73 10.65 -13.10 -4.74
N SER A 74 10.71 -13.33 -6.05
CA SER A 74 9.85 -12.62 -7.01
C SER A 74 8.38 -13.03 -6.90
N ILE A 75 7.48 -12.15 -7.30
CA ILE A 75 6.02 -12.42 -7.32
C ILE A 75 5.71 -13.69 -8.15
N GLN A 76 6.41 -13.89 -9.27
CA GLN A 76 6.18 -15.05 -10.13
C GLN A 76 6.53 -16.35 -9.40
N GLU A 77 7.71 -16.40 -8.79
CA GLU A 77 8.16 -17.58 -8.06
C GLU A 77 7.29 -17.84 -6.82
N CYS A 78 6.84 -16.80 -6.12
CA CYS A 78 5.87 -16.95 -5.04
C CYS A 78 4.57 -17.61 -5.51
N ARG A 79 4.07 -17.25 -6.70
CA ARG A 79 2.85 -17.86 -7.27
C ARG A 79 3.07 -19.31 -7.69
N GLU A 80 4.24 -19.64 -8.24
CA GLU A 80 4.56 -20.99 -8.70
C GLU A 80 4.79 -21.98 -7.55
N LYS A 81 5.29 -21.48 -6.41
CA LYS A 81 5.67 -22.28 -5.25
C LYS A 81 4.69 -22.16 -4.07
N ASP A 82 3.53 -21.52 -4.27
CA ASP A 82 2.53 -21.22 -3.22
C ASP A 82 3.13 -20.53 -1.97
N LEU A 83 4.06 -19.60 -2.19
CA LEU A 83 4.71 -18.82 -1.13
C LEU A 83 4.03 -17.46 -0.94
N THR A 84 4.16 -16.90 0.26
CA THR A 84 3.74 -15.53 0.54
C THR A 84 4.78 -14.52 0.04
N TYR A 85 4.34 -13.52 -0.71
CA TYR A 85 5.20 -12.40 -1.11
C TYR A 85 5.34 -11.43 0.06
N GLN A 86 6.56 -11.28 0.58
CA GLN A 86 6.87 -10.54 1.80
C GLN A 86 8.24 -9.88 1.71
N ALA A 87 8.44 -8.83 2.51
CA ALA A 87 9.70 -8.14 2.69
C ALA A 87 10.10 -8.16 4.18
N PRO A 88 11.40 -8.26 4.51
CA PRO A 88 11.85 -8.09 5.88
C PRO A 88 11.67 -6.62 6.32
N LEU A 89 11.31 -6.42 7.59
CA LEU A 89 11.26 -5.13 8.28
C LEU A 89 12.52 -4.95 9.13
#